data_AF-A0A0M4KLR5-F1
#
_entry.id   AF-A0A0M4KLR5-F1
#
_cell.length_a   1.000
_cell.length_b   1.000
_cell.length_c   1.000
_cell.angle_alpha   90.00
_cell.angle_beta   90.00
_cell.angle_gamma   90.00
#
_symmetry.space_group_name_H-M   'P 1'
#
loop_
_entity.id
_entity.type
_entity.pdbx_description
1 polymer ?
#
loop_
_entity_poly.entity_id
_entity_poly.type
_entity_poly.pdbx_seq_one_letter_code
_entity_poly.pdbx_strand_id
1 'polypeptide(L)'
;MADPFICSIELSKTEGVTLVVKDEKGKITQTVAMNGTTITITVKKGDDKTSTITQDAESFVFKVAGQETSTITQKHDQVVVKCKTFQVDAETVTLTSEKDSTHEAGGKLTVTSTKDMALSSSAKLSVSSTSEMKLDSSAALKATATGDAKLSGANATVEASAKLTLKGGTAADMSAGKIGISGTMKADLTAPLTTVGQDVTTVKGSLVKVSGSLVKLG
;
A
#
# COMPACT_ATOMS: atom_id res chain seq x y z
N MET A 1 -31.84 -47.10 -0.96
CA MET A 1 -32.88 -46.09 -0.69
C MET A 1 -32.19 -44.92 -0.01
N ALA A 2 -32.54 -43.68 -0.34
CA ALA A 2 -32.03 -42.53 0.39
C ALA A 2 -32.69 -42.50 1.78
N ASP A 3 -31.92 -42.21 2.84
CA ASP A 3 -32.45 -42.07 4.19
C ASP A 3 -33.50 -40.92 4.19
N PRO A 4 -34.72 -41.13 4.72
CA PRO A 4 -35.77 -40.11 4.71
C PRO A 4 -35.43 -38.94 5.64
N PHE A 5 -35.97 -37.76 5.35
CA PHE A 5 -35.87 -36.60 6.23
C PHE A 5 -37.08 -36.52 7.17
N ILE A 6 -36.83 -36.14 8.42
CA ILE A 6 -37.85 -35.88 9.43
C ILE A 6 -38.04 -34.37 9.51
N CYS A 7 -39.26 -33.91 9.21
CA CYS A 7 -39.64 -32.50 9.27
C CYS A 7 -40.60 -32.26 10.44
N SER A 8 -40.39 -31.20 11.21
CA SER A 8 -41.30 -30.79 12.30
C SER A 8 -41.48 -29.28 12.31
N ILE A 9 -42.71 -28.83 12.62
CA ILE A 9 -43.05 -27.44 12.87
C ILE A 9 -43.50 -27.32 14.32
N GLU A 10 -42.90 -26.40 15.05
CA GLU A 10 -43.29 -26.04 16.40
C GLU A 10 -43.85 -24.61 16.41
N LEU A 11 -45.01 -24.44 17.06
CA LEU A 11 -45.73 -23.18 17.18
C LEU A 11 -45.87 -22.87 18.68
N SER A 12 -45.18 -21.83 19.14
CA SER A 12 -45.17 -21.37 20.52
C SER A 12 -45.60 -19.90 20.60
N LYS A 13 -46.47 -19.58 21.56
CA LYS A 13 -46.88 -18.19 21.82
C LYS A 13 -45.76 -17.35 22.43
N THR A 14 -44.76 -18.01 23.05
CA THR A 14 -43.65 -17.35 23.74
C THR A 14 -42.35 -17.38 22.94
N GLU A 15 -42.09 -18.47 22.22
CA GLU A 15 -40.85 -18.66 21.44
C GLU A 15 -41.03 -18.42 19.94
N GLY A 16 -42.27 -18.25 19.49
CA GLY A 16 -42.62 -18.04 18.09
C GLY A 16 -42.70 -19.34 17.30
N VAL A 17 -42.15 -19.36 16.08
CA VAL A 17 -42.29 -20.48 15.15
C VAL A 17 -40.92 -21.07 14.83
N THR A 18 -40.80 -22.39 14.94
CA THR A 18 -39.58 -23.13 14.59
C THR A 18 -39.88 -24.24 13.60
N LEU A 19 -39.19 -24.26 12.46
CA LEU A 19 -39.17 -25.35 11.50
C LEU A 19 -37.85 -26.11 11.64
N VAL A 20 -37.91 -27.43 11.79
CA VAL A 20 -36.72 -28.30 11.86
C VAL A 20 -36.81 -29.39 10.80
N VAL A 21 -35.71 -29.60 10.08
CA VAL A 21 -35.51 -30.75 9.18
C VAL A 21 -34.24 -31.47 9.61
N LYS A 22 -34.33 -32.75 9.92
CA LYS A 22 -33.19 -33.59 10.32
C LYS A 22 -33.13 -34.88 9.51
N ASP A 23 -31.93 -35.41 9.28
CA ASP A 23 -31.78 -36.78 8.79
C ASP A 23 -32.16 -37.80 9.88
N GLU A 24 -32.47 -39.04 9.51
CA GLU A 24 -32.80 -40.09 10.50
C GLU A 24 -31.74 -40.26 11.59
N LYS A 25 -30.46 -40.03 11.23
CA LYS A 25 -29.32 -40.17 12.12
C LYS A 25 -29.07 -38.93 12.99
N GLY A 26 -29.79 -37.83 12.78
CA GLY A 26 -29.62 -36.55 13.48
C GLY A 26 -28.27 -35.85 13.25
N LYS A 27 -27.48 -36.32 12.29
CA LYS A 27 -26.15 -35.76 11.95
C LYS A 27 -26.25 -34.49 11.13
N ILE A 28 -27.36 -34.28 10.44
CA ILE A 28 -27.66 -33.05 9.71
C ILE A 28 -28.95 -32.47 10.28
N THR A 29 -28.90 -31.22 10.72
CA THR A 29 -30.09 -30.49 11.18
C THR A 29 -30.15 -29.13 10.51
N GLN A 30 -31.31 -28.79 9.98
CA GLN A 30 -31.62 -27.48 9.44
C GLN A 30 -32.76 -26.89 10.27
N THR A 31 -32.59 -25.67 10.75
CA THR A 31 -33.55 -25.00 11.63
C THR A 31 -33.82 -23.60 11.12
N VAL A 32 -35.09 -23.23 11.03
CA VAL A 32 -35.53 -21.83 10.85
C VAL A 32 -36.37 -21.47 12.06
N ALA A 33 -35.94 -20.47 12.83
CA ALA A 33 -36.64 -19.98 14.01
C ALA A 33 -37.01 -18.50 13.83
N MET A 34 -38.24 -18.15 14.19
CA MET A 34 -38.80 -16.80 14.11
C MET A 34 -39.48 -16.49 15.45
N ASN A 35 -38.86 -15.65 16.29
CA ASN A 35 -39.31 -15.40 17.67
C ASN A 35 -39.96 -14.03 17.88
N GLY A 36 -40.29 -13.32 16.79
CA GLY A 36 -40.87 -11.97 16.82
C GLY A 36 -39.86 -10.82 16.89
N THR A 37 -38.59 -11.09 17.21
CA THR A 37 -37.51 -10.07 17.20
C THR A 37 -36.37 -10.42 16.25
N THR A 38 -36.13 -11.72 16.07
CA THR A 38 -35.04 -12.25 15.25
C THR A 38 -35.54 -13.38 14.37
N ILE A 39 -34.93 -13.51 13.19
CA ILE A 39 -35.02 -14.69 12.33
C ILE A 39 -33.65 -15.37 12.33
N THR A 40 -33.62 -16.65 12.64
CA THR A 40 -32.39 -17.45 12.67
C THR A 40 -32.53 -18.67 11.77
N ILE A 41 -31.61 -18.80 10.81
CA ILE A 41 -31.45 -19.99 9.97
C ILE A 41 -30.17 -20.67 10.39
N THR A 42 -30.22 -21.92 10.82
CA THR A 42 -29.06 -22.71 11.24
C THR A 42 -28.97 -24.01 10.46
N VAL A 43 -27.78 -24.34 9.98
CA VAL A 43 -27.46 -25.65 9.41
C VAL A 43 -26.30 -26.25 10.20
N LYS A 44 -26.49 -27.46 10.72
CA LYS A 44 -25.48 -28.24 11.42
C LYS A 44 -25.14 -29.50 10.64
N LYS A 45 -23.86 -29.87 10.60
CA LYS A 45 -23.39 -31.13 10.03
C LYS A 45 -22.30 -31.74 10.92
N GLY A 46 -22.65 -32.79 11.65
CA GLY A 46 -21.80 -33.33 12.72
C GLY A 46 -21.73 -32.37 13.92
N ASP A 47 -20.69 -32.54 14.74
CA ASP A 47 -20.62 -31.87 16.04
C ASP A 47 -19.97 -30.48 15.98
N ASP A 48 -19.16 -30.21 14.95
CA ASP A 48 -18.28 -29.04 14.89
C ASP A 48 -18.60 -28.04 13.77
N LYS A 49 -19.39 -28.44 12.75
CA LYS A 49 -19.68 -27.58 11.58
C LYS A 49 -21.08 -27.01 11.66
N THR A 50 -21.14 -25.69 11.76
CA THR A 50 -22.41 -24.95 11.81
C THR A 50 -22.34 -23.72 10.93
N SER A 51 -23.36 -23.47 10.12
CA SER A 51 -23.62 -22.15 9.54
C SER A 51 -24.89 -21.55 10.15
N THR A 52 -24.86 -20.24 10.35
CA THR A 52 -25.98 -19.49 10.92
C THR A 52 -26.15 -18.18 10.18
N ILE A 53 -27.39 -17.86 9.82
CA ILE A 53 -27.81 -16.53 9.39
C ILE A 53 -28.74 -16.01 10.49
N THR A 54 -28.43 -14.86 11.05
CA THR A 54 -29.30 -14.17 12.03
C THR A 54 -29.64 -12.80 11.48
N GLN A 55 -30.93 -12.48 11.48
CA GLN A 55 -31.45 -11.18 11.12
C GLN A 55 -32.25 -10.64 12.30
N ASP A 56 -32.01 -9.38 12.65
CA ASP A 56 -32.86 -8.61 13.56
C ASP A 56 -33.16 -7.23 12.93
N ALA A 57 -33.71 -6.31 13.72
CA ALA A 57 -34.05 -4.97 13.25
C ALA A 57 -32.82 -4.09 12.92
N GLU A 58 -31.65 -4.42 13.44
CA GLU A 58 -30.44 -3.60 13.35
C GLU A 58 -29.36 -4.21 12.44
N SER A 59 -29.40 -5.53 12.21
CA SER A 59 -28.29 -6.24 11.59
C SER A 59 -28.65 -7.52 10.84
N PHE A 60 -27.75 -7.86 9.91
CA PHE A 60 -27.62 -9.19 9.33
C PHE A 60 -26.27 -9.77 9.70
N VAL A 61 -26.27 -10.99 10.24
CA VAL A 61 -25.05 -11.72 10.64
C VAL A 61 -25.01 -13.07 9.95
N PHE A 62 -23.99 -13.27 9.11
CA PHE A 62 -23.66 -14.55 8.50
C PHE A 62 -22.46 -15.13 9.23
N LYS A 63 -22.60 -16.32 9.82
CA LYS A 63 -21.54 -16.99 10.57
C LYS A 63 -21.35 -18.41 10.04
N VAL A 64 -20.09 -18.80 9.82
CA VAL A 64 -19.71 -20.18 9.53
C VAL A 64 -18.65 -20.59 10.54
N ALA A 65 -18.95 -21.61 11.34
CA ALA A 65 -18.10 -22.13 12.40
C ALA A 65 -17.64 -23.56 12.10
N GLY A 66 -16.37 -23.81 12.38
CA GLY A 66 -15.68 -25.10 12.37
C GLY A 66 -14.50 -25.04 13.35
N GLN A 67 -13.31 -25.49 12.93
CA GLN A 67 -12.07 -25.22 13.68
C GLN A 67 -11.78 -23.72 13.82
N GLU A 68 -12.20 -22.93 12.82
CA GLU A 68 -12.12 -21.47 12.80
C GLU A 68 -13.51 -20.91 12.51
N THR A 69 -13.70 -19.62 12.74
CA THR A 69 -14.97 -18.94 12.44
C THR A 69 -14.77 -17.81 11.44
N SER A 70 -15.65 -17.75 10.43
CA SER A 70 -15.79 -16.61 9.54
C SER A 70 -17.14 -15.92 9.81
N THR A 71 -17.15 -14.59 9.81
CA THR A 71 -18.36 -13.78 10.00
C THR A 71 -18.45 -12.63 9.01
N ILE A 72 -19.65 -12.38 8.49
CA ILE A 72 -20.01 -11.12 7.83
C ILE A 72 -21.12 -10.49 8.68
N THR A 73 -20.87 -9.29 9.20
CA THR A 73 -21.85 -8.52 9.97
C THR A 73 -22.16 -7.24 9.20
N GLN A 74 -23.41 -7.06 8.83
CA GLN A 74 -23.91 -5.84 8.21
C GLN A 74 -24.86 -5.15 9.19
N LYS A 75 -24.65 -3.85 9.39
CA LYS A 75 -25.53 -2.92 10.09
C LYS A 75 -25.94 -1.81 9.13
N HIS A 76 -26.81 -0.92 9.58
CA HIS A 76 -27.25 0.24 8.78
C HIS A 76 -26.09 1.15 8.32
N ASP A 77 -24.98 1.20 9.07
CA ASP A 77 -23.85 2.11 8.88
C ASP A 77 -22.50 1.41 8.66
N GLN A 78 -22.46 0.07 8.66
CA GLN A 78 -21.20 -0.68 8.63
C GLN A 78 -21.35 -2.08 8.04
N VAL A 79 -20.30 -2.55 7.36
CA VAL A 79 -20.08 -3.97 7.05
C VAL A 79 -18.72 -4.40 7.58
N VAL A 80 -18.67 -5.51 8.33
CA VAL A 80 -17.45 -6.09 8.87
C VAL A 80 -17.31 -7.54 8.42
N VAL A 81 -16.17 -7.87 7.81
CA VAL A 81 -15.80 -9.24 7.45
C VAL A 81 -14.67 -9.70 8.35
N LYS A 82 -14.86 -10.79 9.09
CA LYS A 82 -13.79 -11.46 9.87
C LYS A 82 -13.61 -12.84 9.31
N CYS A 83 -12.39 -13.16 8.88
CA CYS A 83 -12.04 -14.46 8.33
C CYS A 83 -10.53 -14.66 8.35
N LYS A 84 -10.08 -15.90 8.11
CA LYS A 84 -8.66 -16.24 8.00
C LYS A 84 -8.04 -15.82 6.66
N THR A 85 -8.81 -15.98 5.58
CA THR A 85 -8.42 -15.63 4.21
C THR A 85 -9.60 -14.98 3.51
N PHE A 86 -9.36 -13.84 2.86
CA PHE A 86 -10.32 -13.14 2.01
C PHE A 86 -9.74 -13.03 0.59
N GLN A 87 -10.46 -13.56 -0.39
CA GLN A 87 -10.05 -13.55 -1.80
C GLN A 87 -11.19 -13.00 -2.65
N VAL A 88 -10.85 -12.12 -3.60
CA VAL A 88 -11.77 -11.57 -4.59
C VAL A 88 -11.20 -11.91 -5.97
N ASP A 89 -11.90 -12.77 -6.71
CA ASP A 89 -11.62 -13.09 -8.10
C ASP A 89 -12.73 -12.46 -8.95
N ALA A 90 -12.40 -11.38 -9.65
CA ALA A 90 -13.36 -10.57 -10.39
C ALA A 90 -12.68 -9.89 -11.57
N GLU A 91 -13.44 -9.64 -12.64
CA GLU A 91 -12.97 -8.89 -13.80
C GLU A 91 -12.60 -7.43 -13.42
N THR A 92 -13.37 -6.81 -12.52
CA THR A 92 -13.11 -5.44 -12.05
C THR A 92 -13.49 -5.33 -10.58
N VAL A 93 -12.63 -4.65 -9.82
CA VAL A 93 -12.86 -4.30 -8.41
C VAL A 93 -12.69 -2.79 -8.28
N THR A 94 -13.71 -2.10 -7.76
CA THR A 94 -13.69 -0.64 -7.53
C THR A 94 -13.95 -0.35 -6.06
N LEU A 95 -13.07 0.44 -5.44
CA LEU A 95 -13.22 0.92 -4.06
C LEU A 95 -13.28 2.45 -4.11
N THR A 96 -14.39 3.02 -3.66
CA THR A 96 -14.60 4.48 -3.61
C THR A 96 -15.05 4.86 -2.21
N SER A 97 -14.48 5.94 -1.67
CA SER A 97 -14.85 6.53 -0.38
C SER A 97 -14.86 8.05 -0.52
N GLU A 98 -15.87 8.69 0.06
CA GLU A 98 -15.96 10.16 0.13
C GLU A 98 -15.12 10.75 1.28
N LYS A 99 -14.70 9.87 2.20
CA LYS A 99 -13.86 10.19 3.36
C LYS A 99 -12.58 9.38 3.29
N ASP A 100 -11.77 9.47 4.34
CA ASP A 100 -10.51 8.75 4.46
C ASP A 100 -10.68 7.23 4.28
N SER A 101 -9.71 6.62 3.60
CA SER A 101 -9.55 5.18 3.47
C SER A 101 -8.21 4.77 4.03
N THR A 102 -8.18 3.75 4.86
CA THR A 102 -6.97 3.23 5.51
C THR A 102 -6.72 1.78 5.10
N HIS A 103 -5.47 1.48 4.75
CA HIS A 103 -5.01 0.12 4.45
C HIS A 103 -3.85 -0.23 5.38
N GLU A 104 -4.12 -1.07 6.38
CA GLU A 104 -3.16 -1.49 7.39
C GLU A 104 -2.92 -3.00 7.32
N ALA A 105 -1.65 -3.40 7.39
CA ALA A 105 -1.25 -4.80 7.49
C ALA A 105 -0.29 -4.95 8.68
N GLY A 106 -0.61 -5.84 9.62
CA GLY A 106 0.32 -6.22 10.68
C GLY A 106 1.52 -7.05 10.17
N GLY A 107 1.40 -7.60 8.96
CA GLY A 107 2.48 -8.27 8.24
C GLY A 107 2.84 -7.53 6.94
N LYS A 108 3.28 -8.27 5.92
CA LYS A 108 3.64 -7.70 4.62
C LYS A 108 2.39 -7.30 3.81
N LEU A 109 2.32 -6.04 3.37
CA LEU A 109 1.41 -5.61 2.31
C LEU A 109 2.15 -5.67 0.96
N THR A 110 1.60 -6.39 -0.02
CA THR A 110 2.15 -6.46 -1.39
C THR A 110 1.10 -5.97 -2.37
N VAL A 111 1.46 -5.04 -3.25
CA VAL A 111 0.63 -4.54 -4.34
C VAL A 111 1.36 -4.80 -5.65
N THR A 112 0.77 -5.63 -6.51
CA THR A 112 1.39 -6.07 -7.77
C THR A 112 0.45 -5.79 -8.92
N SER A 113 0.96 -5.18 -9.99
CA SER A 113 0.27 -5.07 -11.29
C SER A 113 1.18 -5.63 -12.37
N THR A 114 0.61 -6.37 -13.32
CA THR A 114 1.30 -6.84 -14.53
C THR A 114 1.17 -5.87 -15.70
N LYS A 115 0.37 -4.82 -15.52
CA LYS A 115 0.18 -3.70 -16.44
C LYS A 115 0.58 -2.41 -15.70
N ASP A 116 0.25 -1.27 -16.29
CA ASP A 116 0.48 0.02 -15.68
C ASP A 116 -0.16 0.12 -14.28
N MET A 117 0.57 0.72 -13.35
CA MET A 117 0.09 1.08 -12.03
C MET A 117 0.19 2.59 -11.88
N ALA A 118 -0.92 3.24 -11.55
CA ALA A 118 -0.98 4.69 -11.33
C ALA A 118 -1.33 4.98 -9.87
N LEU A 119 -0.49 5.76 -9.20
CA LEU A 119 -0.77 6.33 -7.88
C LEU A 119 -0.82 7.85 -8.05
N SER A 120 -1.96 8.45 -7.73
CA SER A 120 -2.17 9.89 -7.91
C SER A 120 -2.83 10.48 -6.67
N SER A 121 -2.43 11.71 -6.33
CA SER A 121 -3.05 12.55 -5.32
C SER A 121 -3.13 13.96 -5.88
N SER A 122 -4.29 14.60 -5.79
CA SER A 122 -4.49 15.99 -6.21
C SER A 122 -3.93 17.00 -5.21
N ALA A 123 -3.58 16.54 -4.01
CA ALA A 123 -2.99 17.35 -2.95
C ALA A 123 -1.59 16.82 -2.61
N LYS A 124 -1.42 16.20 -1.44
CA LYS A 124 -0.14 15.67 -0.97
C LYS A 124 -0.10 14.15 -1.14
N LEU A 125 1.02 13.63 -1.63
CA LEU A 125 1.40 12.22 -1.50
C LEU A 125 2.59 12.13 -0.53
N SER A 126 2.44 11.39 0.56
CA SER A 126 3.52 11.16 1.53
C SER A 126 3.90 9.68 1.51
N VAL A 127 5.19 9.38 1.38
CA VAL A 127 5.72 8.01 1.42
C VAL A 127 6.89 7.99 2.40
N SER A 128 6.87 7.05 3.34
CA SER A 128 7.89 6.95 4.39
C SER A 128 8.19 5.48 4.69
N SER A 129 9.45 5.19 4.99
CA SER A 129 9.92 3.92 5.54
C SER A 129 10.82 4.23 6.74
N THR A 130 10.71 3.45 7.81
CA THR A 130 11.62 3.54 8.97
C THR A 130 12.94 2.79 8.72
N SER A 131 12.99 2.01 7.65
CA SER A 131 14.13 1.21 7.23
C SER A 131 14.51 1.61 5.79
N GLU A 132 14.97 0.67 4.97
CA GLU A 132 15.25 0.91 3.55
C GLU A 132 13.97 1.26 2.77
N MET A 133 14.10 2.15 1.79
CA MET A 133 13.14 2.37 0.72
C MET A 133 13.87 2.14 -0.61
N LYS A 134 13.38 1.20 -1.41
CA LYS A 134 14.00 0.80 -2.69
C LYS A 134 13.08 1.12 -3.86
N LEU A 135 13.59 1.83 -4.86
CA LEU A 135 12.90 2.12 -6.12
C LEU A 135 13.77 1.61 -7.27
N ASP A 136 13.37 0.49 -7.87
CA ASP A 136 14.05 -0.12 -9.01
C ASP A 136 13.25 0.09 -10.30
N SER A 137 13.92 0.49 -11.37
CA SER A 137 13.37 0.53 -12.72
C SER A 137 14.39 -0.10 -13.67
N SER A 138 13.95 -1.06 -14.49
CA SER A 138 14.78 -1.65 -15.54
C SER A 138 14.94 -0.75 -16.76
N ALA A 139 14.10 0.28 -16.87
CA ALA A 139 14.13 1.27 -17.93
C ALA A 139 14.58 2.63 -17.36
N ALA A 140 13.74 3.67 -17.48
CA ALA A 140 14.02 4.98 -16.92
C ALA A 140 13.28 5.19 -15.60
N LEU A 141 13.93 5.86 -14.65
CA LEU A 141 13.28 6.53 -13.53
C LEU A 141 13.15 8.01 -13.88
N LYS A 142 11.92 8.50 -14.06
CA LYS A 142 11.64 9.92 -14.32
C LYS A 142 11.03 10.55 -13.07
N ALA A 143 11.82 11.33 -12.33
CA ALA A 143 11.35 12.11 -11.19
C ALA A 143 11.37 13.60 -11.56
N THR A 144 10.20 14.25 -11.55
CA THR A 144 10.05 15.67 -11.91
C THR A 144 9.32 16.40 -10.77
N ALA A 145 9.85 17.54 -10.36
CA ALA A 145 9.21 18.48 -9.45
C ALA A 145 9.14 19.86 -10.12
N THR A 146 7.99 20.51 -10.06
CA THR A 146 7.81 21.90 -10.56
C THR A 146 8.23 22.94 -9.52
N GLY A 147 8.15 22.58 -8.23
CA GLY A 147 8.80 23.30 -7.13
C GLY A 147 10.12 22.63 -6.73
N ASP A 148 10.42 22.63 -5.43
CA ASP A 148 11.65 22.04 -4.91
C ASP A 148 11.66 20.51 -4.99
N ALA A 149 12.78 19.95 -5.44
CA ALA A 149 13.15 18.55 -5.19
C ALA A 149 14.25 18.52 -4.12
N LYS A 150 13.90 18.13 -2.89
CA LYS A 150 14.85 18.07 -1.76
C LYS A 150 15.30 16.64 -1.51
N LEU A 151 16.61 16.41 -1.56
CA LEU A 151 17.25 15.16 -1.17
C LEU A 151 18.13 15.44 0.06
N SER A 152 17.78 14.83 1.19
CA SER A 152 18.47 15.05 2.46
C SER A 152 18.66 13.72 3.18
N GLY A 153 19.82 13.57 3.80
CA GLY A 153 20.21 12.39 4.57
C GLY A 153 21.58 12.63 5.18
N ALA A 154 22.02 11.74 6.08
CA ALA A 154 23.38 11.81 6.62
C ALA A 154 24.43 11.71 5.50
N ASN A 155 24.13 10.90 4.48
CA ASN A 155 24.88 10.82 3.23
C ASN A 155 23.89 10.78 2.05
N ALA A 156 24.27 11.37 0.93
CA ALA A 156 23.56 11.24 -0.35
C ALA A 156 24.56 10.91 -1.45
N THR A 157 24.34 9.79 -2.15
CA THR A 157 25.21 9.31 -3.23
C THR A 157 24.43 9.30 -4.54
N VAL A 158 24.98 9.92 -5.58
CA VAL A 158 24.42 9.92 -6.93
C VAL A 158 25.47 9.35 -7.87
N GLU A 159 25.23 8.15 -8.39
CA GLU A 159 26.12 7.45 -9.29
C GLU A 159 25.50 7.36 -10.69
N ALA A 160 26.29 7.68 -11.71
CA ALA A 160 25.93 7.46 -13.10
C ALA A 160 27.09 6.77 -13.80
N SER A 161 26.83 5.61 -14.41
CA SER A 161 27.85 4.81 -15.08
C SER A 161 28.32 5.42 -16.40
N ALA A 162 27.42 6.06 -17.13
CA ALA A 162 27.72 6.66 -18.43
C ALA A 162 27.87 8.18 -18.36
N LYS A 163 26.87 8.87 -17.80
CA LYS A 163 26.83 10.34 -17.78
C LYS A 163 25.95 10.86 -16.66
N LEU A 164 26.50 11.77 -15.87
CA LEU A 164 25.75 12.62 -14.96
C LEU A 164 25.61 14.03 -15.57
N THR A 165 24.42 14.62 -15.52
CA THR A 165 24.17 15.98 -16.02
C THR A 165 23.38 16.76 -14.98
N LEU A 166 23.94 17.89 -14.54
CA LEU A 166 23.29 18.84 -13.63
C LEU A 166 23.14 20.17 -14.35
N LYS A 167 21.91 20.69 -14.43
CA LYS A 167 21.61 21.97 -15.08
C LYS A 167 20.83 22.84 -14.10
N GLY A 168 21.42 23.98 -13.73
CA GLY A 168 20.70 25.07 -13.05
C GLY A 168 20.23 26.10 -14.06
N GLY A 169 19.01 26.63 -13.88
CA GLY A 169 18.50 27.72 -14.71
C GLY A 169 19.14 29.06 -14.38
N THR A 170 19.19 29.41 -13.08
CA THR A 170 19.74 30.67 -12.58
C THR A 170 21.05 30.48 -11.83
N ALA A 171 21.10 29.47 -10.95
CA ALA A 171 22.25 29.16 -10.12
C ALA A 171 22.33 27.65 -9.83
N ALA A 172 23.50 27.21 -9.40
CA ALA A 172 23.75 25.87 -8.87
C ALA A 172 24.72 25.99 -7.70
N ASP A 173 24.19 26.21 -6.50
CA ASP A 173 24.99 26.46 -5.31
C ASP A 173 25.48 25.14 -4.68
N MET A 174 26.77 25.11 -4.34
CA MET A 174 27.42 23.99 -3.66
C MET A 174 28.17 24.51 -2.43
N SER A 175 27.63 24.25 -1.24
CA SER A 175 28.25 24.65 0.03
C SER A 175 28.66 23.41 0.82
N ALA A 176 29.96 23.12 0.85
CA ALA A 176 30.53 22.00 1.58
C ALA A 176 31.91 22.36 2.13
N GLY A 177 32.31 21.74 3.25
CA GLY A 177 33.66 21.92 3.81
C GLY A 177 34.79 21.45 2.88
N LYS A 178 34.48 20.58 1.91
CA LYS A 178 35.38 20.15 0.84
C LYS A 178 34.57 19.71 -0.38
N ILE A 179 35.00 20.15 -1.56
CA ILE A 179 34.51 19.65 -2.85
C ILE A 179 35.68 18.96 -3.56
N GLY A 180 35.55 17.67 -3.87
CA GLY A 180 36.57 16.89 -4.56
C GLY A 180 36.16 16.59 -6.01
N ILE A 181 37.04 16.85 -6.97
CA ILE A 181 36.83 16.54 -8.40
C ILE A 181 38.03 15.71 -8.87
N SER A 182 37.81 14.41 -9.13
CA SER A 182 38.86 13.44 -9.48
C SER A 182 38.66 12.87 -10.90
N GLY A 183 38.39 13.73 -11.88
CA GLY A 183 38.25 13.31 -13.28
C GLY A 183 39.59 12.89 -13.89
N THR A 184 39.60 11.85 -14.73
CA THR A 184 40.82 11.34 -15.38
C THR A 184 41.15 12.02 -16.71
N MET A 185 40.20 12.76 -17.29
CA MET A 185 40.36 13.38 -18.60
C MET A 185 40.45 14.90 -18.51
N LYS A 186 39.39 15.56 -18.03
CA LYS A 186 39.28 17.02 -18.03
C LYS A 186 38.25 17.49 -16.99
N ALA A 187 38.51 18.63 -16.38
CA ALA A 187 37.52 19.42 -15.66
C ALA A 187 37.47 20.80 -16.33
N ASP A 188 36.27 21.22 -16.77
CA ASP A 188 36.05 22.49 -17.45
C ASP A 188 35.19 23.42 -16.60
N LEU A 189 35.66 24.66 -16.41
CA LEU A 189 34.92 25.75 -15.80
C LEU A 189 34.77 26.88 -16.82
N THR A 190 33.68 26.84 -17.60
CA THR A 190 33.41 27.81 -18.66
C THR A 190 32.34 28.79 -18.20
N ALA A 191 32.75 29.99 -17.82
CA ALA A 191 31.86 31.11 -17.51
C ALA A 191 32.51 32.44 -17.93
N PRO A 192 31.72 33.50 -18.21
CA PRO A 192 32.27 34.84 -18.49
C PRO A 192 33.12 35.40 -17.34
N LEU A 193 32.82 34.98 -16.10
CA LEU A 193 33.56 35.32 -14.89
C LEU A 193 33.59 34.10 -13.97
N THR A 194 34.78 33.74 -13.49
CA THR A 194 34.99 32.62 -12.56
C THR A 194 35.93 33.09 -11.46
N THR A 195 35.53 32.94 -10.20
CA THR A 195 36.39 33.20 -9.03
C THR A 195 36.77 31.86 -8.41
N VAL A 196 38.07 31.62 -8.22
CA VAL A 196 38.59 30.36 -7.64
C VAL A 196 39.52 30.65 -6.47
N GLY A 197 39.13 30.16 -5.29
CA GLY A 197 39.82 30.38 -4.02
C GLY A 197 39.54 31.76 -3.41
N GLN A 198 39.87 31.92 -2.13
CA GLN A 198 39.77 33.19 -1.40
C GLN A 198 41.13 33.58 -0.80
N ASP A 199 41.74 32.71 0.01
CA ASP A 199 43.03 33.00 0.65
C ASP A 199 44.22 32.44 -0.13
N VAL A 200 44.18 31.15 -0.49
CA VAL A 200 45.26 30.46 -1.21
C VAL A 200 44.67 29.52 -2.26
N THR A 201 45.19 29.61 -3.48
CA THR A 201 44.89 28.67 -4.57
C THR A 201 46.18 28.00 -5.01
N THR A 202 46.25 26.66 -4.92
CA THR A 202 47.40 25.88 -5.39
C THR A 202 47.09 25.18 -6.70
N VAL A 203 47.88 25.44 -7.74
CA VAL A 203 47.77 24.78 -9.04
C VAL A 203 49.03 23.93 -9.28
N LYS A 204 48.85 22.63 -9.50
CA LYS A 204 49.95 21.69 -9.78
C LYS A 204 49.71 21.00 -11.12
N GLY A 205 50.74 20.95 -11.95
CA GLY A 205 50.73 20.25 -13.24
C GLY A 205 52.11 20.29 -13.89
N SER A 206 52.40 19.37 -14.79
CA SER A 206 53.63 19.40 -15.61
C SER A 206 53.66 20.59 -16.57
N LEU A 207 52.50 21.12 -16.94
CA LEU A 207 52.32 22.32 -17.73
C LEU A 207 51.11 23.11 -17.22
N VAL A 208 51.31 24.38 -16.90
CA VAL A 208 50.26 25.33 -16.54
C VAL A 208 50.26 26.45 -17.58
N LYS A 209 49.15 26.64 -18.29
CA LYS A 209 48.98 27.72 -19.27
C LYS A 209 47.99 28.75 -18.74
N VAL A 210 48.45 29.99 -18.58
CA VAL A 210 47.61 31.14 -18.25
C VAL A 210 47.66 32.10 -19.42
N SER A 211 46.50 32.48 -19.95
CA SER A 211 46.41 33.37 -21.13
C SER A 211 45.18 34.26 -21.06
N GLY A 212 45.33 35.53 -21.44
CA GLY A 212 44.26 36.51 -21.52
C GLY A 212 44.81 37.85 -22.03
N SER A 213 43.94 38.79 -22.37
CA SER A 213 44.34 40.16 -22.76
C SER A 213 45.01 40.93 -21.61
N LEU A 214 44.73 40.55 -20.36
CA LEU A 214 45.38 41.05 -19.15
C LEU A 214 45.56 39.90 -18.15
N VAL A 215 46.78 39.72 -17.65
CA VAL A 215 47.11 38.76 -16.60
C VAL A 215 47.79 39.52 -15.47
N LYS A 216 47.21 39.49 -14.27
CA LYS A 216 47.79 40.09 -13.06
C LYS A 216 48.18 38.98 -12.10
N LEU A 217 49.48 38.85 -11.85
CA LEU A 217 50.07 37.93 -10.88
C LEU A 217 50.75 38.77 -9.81
N GLY A 218 50.36 38.61 -8.55
CA GLY A 218 50.87 39.39 -7.42
C GLY A 218 50.24 38.93 -6.12
#